data_AF-A0A7S3NFS7-F1
#
_entry.id   AF-A0A7S3NFS7-F1
#
_cell.length_a   1.000
_cell.length_b   1.000
_cell.length_c   1.000
_cell.angle_alpha   90.00
_cell.angle_beta   90.00
_cell.angle_gamma   90.00
#
_symmetry.space_group_name_H-M   'P 1'
#
loop_
_entity.id
_entity.type
_entity.pdbx_description
1 polymer ?
#
loop_
_entity_poly.entity_id
_entity_poly.type
_entity_poly.pdbx_seq_one_letter_code
_entity_poly.pdbx_strand_id
1 'polypeptide(L)'
;AAPFTSKIPNISPMIRLLREGRCALVTSFQVFKFMALYALIEYSITVILYSMASDMATYQYIYIDLFIILPVSFSMSRTEAYDELSKYLPAGKLTSINVLISIIGQL
;
A
#
# COMPACT_ATOMS: atom_id res chain seq x y z
N ALA A 1 0.27 -24.56 21.13
CA ALA A 1 -1.10 -24.53 20.58
C ALA A 1 -1.03 -24.11 19.11
N ALA A 2 -1.86 -24.67 18.23
CA ALA A 2 -1.87 -24.29 16.81
C ALA A 2 -2.55 -22.91 16.64
N PRO A 3 -1.97 -21.98 15.86
CA PRO A 3 -2.53 -20.64 15.66
C PRO A 3 -3.82 -20.62 14.82
N PHE A 4 -4.05 -21.65 14.01
CA PHE A 4 -5.30 -21.86 13.27
C PHE A 4 -5.86 -23.24 13.61
N THR A 5 -7.16 -23.32 13.92
CA THR A 5 -7.84 -24.57 14.24
C THR A 5 -9.08 -24.70 13.35
N SER A 6 -9.12 -25.70 12.48
CA SER A 6 -10.30 -25.98 11.65
C SER A 6 -11.28 -26.87 12.41
N LYS A 7 -12.55 -26.46 12.47
CA LYS A 7 -13.64 -27.28 13.03
C LYS A 7 -14.14 -28.37 12.07
N ILE A 8 -13.69 -28.35 10.82
CA ILE A 8 -14.12 -29.26 9.75
C ILE A 8 -12.94 -30.18 9.42
N PRO A 9 -13.14 -31.52 9.39
CA PRO A 9 -12.10 -32.49 9.04
C PRO A 9 -11.94 -32.61 7.52
N ASN A 10 -11.58 -31.50 6.85
CA ASN A 10 -11.31 -31.45 5.41
C ASN A 10 -10.06 -30.58 5.17
N ILE A 11 -9.36 -30.79 4.04
CA ILE A 11 -8.20 -29.99 3.59
C ILE A 11 -8.61 -28.63 2.99
N SER A 12 -9.88 -28.47 2.57
CA SER A 12 -10.37 -27.21 1.98
C SER A 12 -10.08 -25.92 2.79
N PRO A 13 -10.19 -25.90 4.14
CA PRO A 13 -9.85 -24.74 4.96
C PRO A 13 -8.37 -24.32 4.85
N MET A 14 -7.45 -25.27 4.63
CA MET A 14 -6.02 -24.97 4.44
C MET A 14 -5.78 -24.22 3.13
N ILE A 15 -6.44 -24.65 2.04
CA ILE A 15 -6.37 -23.97 0.73
C ILE A 15 -6.96 -22.56 0.84
N ARG A 16 -8.07 -22.40 1.56
CA ARG A 16 -8.68 -21.08 1.80
C ARG A 16 -7.75 -20.16 2.60
N LEU A 17 -7.10 -20.67 3.65
CA LEU A 17 -6.10 -19.91 4.43
C LEU A 17 -4.92 -19.44 3.56
N LEU A 18 -4.43 -20.29 2.65
CA LEU A 18 -3.35 -19.90 1.74
C LEU A 18 -3.80 -18.82 0.74
N ARG A 19 -5.03 -18.87 0.24
CA ARG A 19 -5.59 -17.83 -0.64
C ARG A 19 -5.70 -16.48 0.08
N GLU A 20 -6.28 -16.49 1.28
CA GLU A 20 -6.44 -15.31 2.10
C GLU A 20 -5.06 -14.71 2.47
N GLY A 21 -4.11 -15.56 2.84
CA GLY A 21 -2.74 -15.13 3.14
C GLY A 21 -2.04 -14.48 1.95
N ARG A 22 -2.26 -14.97 0.72
CA ARG A 22 -1.71 -14.34 -0.50
C ARG A 22 -2.39 -13.01 -0.81
N CYS A 23 -3.71 -12.92 -0.67
CA CYS A 23 -4.44 -11.66 -0.83
C CYS A 23 -3.93 -10.62 0.18
N ALA A 24 -3.88 -10.97 1.47
CA ALA A 24 -3.37 -10.11 2.53
C ALA A 24 -1.93 -9.65 2.25
N LEU A 25 -1.05 -10.53 1.76
CA LEU A 25 0.32 -10.19 1.41
C LEU A 25 0.38 -9.18 0.24
N VAL A 26 -0.40 -9.39 -0.82
CA VAL A 26 -0.45 -8.46 -1.97
C VAL A 26 -0.98 -7.10 -1.55
N THR A 27 -2.08 -7.08 -0.80
CA THR A 27 -2.68 -5.86 -0.27
C THR A 27 -1.70 -5.12 0.64
N SER A 28 -0.96 -5.83 1.50
CA SER A 28 0.07 -5.22 2.34
C SER A 28 1.21 -4.60 1.52
N PHE A 29 1.70 -5.29 0.49
CA PHE A 29 2.70 -4.72 -0.43
C PHE A 29 2.17 -3.52 -1.21
N GLN A 30 0.90 -3.53 -1.60
CA GLN A 30 0.26 -2.41 -2.29
C GLN A 30 0.13 -1.19 -1.39
N VAL A 31 -0.33 -1.37 -0.15
CA VAL A 31 -0.41 -0.29 0.85
C VAL A 31 0.99 0.27 1.13
N PHE A 32 2.02 -0.59 1.26
CA PHE A 32 3.39 -0.13 1.43
C PHE A 32 3.87 0.73 0.25
N LYS A 33 3.62 0.32 -0.99
CA LYS A 33 3.96 1.10 -2.20
C LYS A 33 3.23 2.43 -2.25
N PHE A 34 1.94 2.42 -1.91
CA PHE A 34 1.14 3.63 -1.85
C PHE A 34 1.70 4.62 -0.84
N MET A 35 2.05 4.17 0.38
CA MET A 35 2.65 5.03 1.40
C MET A 35 4.01 5.59 0.97
N ALA A 36 4.88 4.78 0.36
CA ALA A 36 6.17 5.24 -0.14
C ALA A 36 6.03 6.29 -1.26
N LEU A 37 5.11 6.05 -2.21
CA LEU A 37 4.84 7.00 -3.30
C LEU A 37 4.22 8.30 -2.77
N TYR A 38 3.31 8.19 -1.81
CA TYR A 38 2.71 9.34 -1.14
C TYR A 38 3.76 10.21 -0.44
N ALA A 39 4.64 9.62 0.37
CA ALA A 39 5.70 10.35 1.07
C ALA A 39 6.66 11.07 0.10
N LEU A 40 6.94 10.46 -1.06
CA LEU A 40 7.75 11.10 -2.10
C LEU A 40 7.05 12.31 -2.72
N ILE A 41 5.76 12.21 -3.03
CA ILE A 41 4.99 13.34 -3.58
C ILE A 41 4.91 14.47 -2.55
N GLU A 42 4.59 14.16 -1.30
CA GLU A 42 4.51 15.14 -0.22
C GLU A 42 5.84 15.87 -0.03
N TYR A 43 6.95 15.11 -0.01
CA TYR A 43 8.29 15.69 0.05
C TYR A 43 8.59 16.62 -1.13
N SER A 44 8.29 16.20 -2.37
CA SER A 44 8.47 17.04 -3.56
C SER A 44 7.65 18.33 -3.50
N ILE A 45 6.40 18.26 -3.05
CA ILE A 45 5.53 19.44 -2.88
C ILE A 45 6.17 20.42 -1.89
N THR A 46 6.63 19.92 -0.75
CA THR A 46 7.28 20.75 0.29
C THR A 46 8.55 21.41 -0.23
N VAL A 47 9.40 20.68 -0.96
CA VAL A 47 10.63 21.23 -1.55
C VAL A 47 10.32 22.35 -2.56
N ILE A 48 9.32 22.14 -3.44
CA ILE A 48 8.92 23.14 -4.44
C ILE A 48 8.34 24.38 -3.76
N LEU A 49 7.45 24.21 -2.77
CA LEU A 49 6.85 25.32 -2.05
C LEU A 49 7.91 26.15 -1.30
N TYR A 50 8.85 25.46 -0.64
CA TYR A 50 9.94 26.10 0.07
C TYR A 50 10.85 26.91 -0.87
N SER A 51 11.07 26.43 -2.10
CA SER A 51 11.77 27.17 -3.15
C SER A 51 11.07 28.49 -3.53
N MET A 52 9.75 28.54 -3.40
CA MET A 52 8.94 29.75 -3.61
C MET A 52 8.77 30.61 -2.35
N ALA A 53 9.51 30.33 -1.27
CA ALA A 53 9.41 30.97 0.05
C ALA A 53 8.00 30.89 0.65
N SER A 54 7.25 29.83 0.33
CA SER A 54 5.91 29.58 0.84
C SER A 54 5.89 28.24 1.56
N ASP A 55 5.20 28.16 2.69
CA ASP A 55 5.00 26.90 3.42
C ASP A 55 3.54 26.44 3.31
N MET A 56 3.32 25.12 3.31
CA MET A 56 1.97 24.56 3.48
C MET A 56 1.51 24.77 4.92
N ALA A 57 0.26 25.18 5.09
CA ALA A 57 -0.32 25.32 6.43
C ALA A 57 -0.51 23.94 7.07
N THR A 58 -0.24 23.80 8.38
CA THR A 58 -0.38 22.54 9.14
C THR A 58 -1.76 21.88 8.96
N TYR A 59 -2.80 22.67 8.78
CA TYR A 59 -4.16 22.18 8.50
C TYR A 59 -4.29 21.45 7.16
N GLN A 60 -3.50 21.83 6.16
CA GLN A 60 -3.54 21.20 4.85
C GLN A 60 -2.91 19.80 4.88
N TYR A 61 -1.81 19.62 5.62
CA TYR A 61 -1.22 18.30 5.87
C TYR A 61 -2.21 17.36 6.55
N ILE A 62 -2.81 17.82 7.66
CA ILE A 62 -3.82 17.04 8.39
C ILE A 62 -5.03 16.71 7.50
N TYR A 63 -5.46 17.66 6.66
CA TYR A 63 -6.57 17.43 5.75
C TYR A 63 -6.27 16.34 4.73
N ILE A 64 -5.08 16.38 4.11
CA ILE A 64 -4.67 15.39 3.11
C ILE A 64 -4.56 14.01 3.76
N ASP A 65 -3.87 13.88 4.88
CA ASP A 65 -3.72 12.59 5.58
C ASP A 65 -5.07 11.99 5.99
N LEU A 66 -5.93 12.80 6.63
CA LEU A 66 -7.16 12.31 7.24
C LEU A 66 -8.28 12.07 6.22
N PHE A 67 -8.45 12.97 5.25
CA PHE A 67 -9.59 12.91 4.33
C PHE A 67 -9.25 12.25 2.98
N ILE A 68 -7.97 12.14 2.62
CA ILE A 68 -7.57 11.53 1.34
C ILE A 68 -6.85 10.20 1.59
N ILE A 69 -5.81 10.19 2.44
CA ILE A 69 -4.94 9.02 2.57
C ILE A 69 -5.63 7.92 3.37
N LEU A 70 -6.28 8.25 4.49
CA LEU A 70 -6.98 7.25 5.30
C LEU A 70 -8.13 6.56 4.53
N PRO A 71 -9.05 7.25 3.83
CA PRO A 71 -10.12 6.58 3.09
C PRO A 71 -9.59 5.72 1.93
N VAL A 72 -8.56 6.19 1.23
CA VAL A 72 -7.93 5.43 0.13
C VAL A 72 -7.23 4.19 0.67
N SER A 73 -6.45 4.32 1.75
CA SER A 73 -5.77 3.20 2.40
C SER A 73 -6.79 2.17 2.94
N PHE A 74 -7.86 2.65 3.58
CA PHE A 74 -8.94 1.79 4.07
C PHE A 74 -9.68 1.08 2.93
N SER A 75 -9.91 1.76 1.81
CA SER A 75 -10.53 1.18 0.63
C SER A 75 -9.64 0.10 -0.01
N MET A 76 -8.32 0.31 -0.07
CA MET A 76 -7.37 -0.70 -0.52
C MET A 76 -7.34 -1.93 0.40
N SER A 77 -7.52 -1.74 1.71
CA SER A 77 -7.59 -2.84 2.68
C SER A 77 -8.83 -3.73 2.51
N ARG A 78 -9.86 -3.30 1.77
CA ARG A 78 -11.10 -4.04 1.55
C ARG A 78 -11.10 -4.92 0.30
N THR A 79 -9.94 -5.17 -0.28
CA THR A 79 -9.82 -6.02 -1.47
C THR A 79 -10.06 -7.50 -1.09
N GLU A 80 -11.06 -8.15 -1.70
CA GLU A 80 -11.37 -9.57 -1.45
C GLU A 80 -10.35 -10.52 -2.10
N ALA A 81 -10.20 -11.71 -1.52
CA ALA A 81 -9.31 -12.75 -2.06
C ALA A 81 -9.90 -13.39 -3.32
N TYR A 82 -9.06 -13.56 -4.35
CA TYR A 82 -9.46 -14.17 -5.61
C TYR A 82 -9.75 -15.68 -5.46
N ASP A 83 -10.79 -16.18 -6.16
CA ASP A 83 -11.30 -17.55 -6.03
C ASP A 83 -10.39 -18.64 -6.59
N GLU A 84 -9.44 -18.30 -7.48
CA GLU A 84 -8.47 -19.24 -8.04
C GLU A 84 -7.03 -18.95 -7.62
N LEU A 85 -6.25 -20.01 -7.39
CA LEU A 85 -4.86 -19.87 -6.99
C LEU A 85 -3.98 -19.70 -8.23
N SER A 86 -3.62 -18.46 -8.55
CA SER A 86 -2.66 -18.16 -9.62
C SER A 86 -1.29 -18.80 -9.35
N LYS A 87 -0.67 -19.35 -10.40
CA LYS A 87 0.69 -19.94 -10.36
C LYS A 87 1.79 -18.87 -10.20
N TYR A 88 1.47 -17.60 -10.45
CA TYR A 88 2.42 -16.49 -10.42
C TYR A 88 2.57 -15.98 -8.99
N LEU A 89 3.82 -15.76 -8.53
CA LEU A 89 4.05 -15.04 -7.28
C LEU A 89 3.84 -13.53 -7.52
N PRO A 90 3.11 -12.82 -6.64
CA PRO A 90 2.96 -11.39 -6.78
C PRO A 90 4.34 -10.72 -6.77
N ALA A 91 4.56 -9.82 -7.73
CA ALA A 91 5.85 -9.17 -7.91
C ALA A 91 6.18 -8.28 -6.70
N GLY A 92 7.13 -8.74 -5.87
CA GLY A 92 7.66 -8.03 -4.70
C GLY A 92 8.57 -6.84 -5.04
N LYS A 93 8.52 -6.32 -6.28
CA LYS A 93 9.34 -5.16 -6.66
C LYS A 93 8.71 -3.90 -6.07
N LEU A 94 9.38 -3.38 -5.06
CA LEU A 94 8.98 -2.25 -4.19
C LEU A 94 9.23 -0.87 -4.81
N THR A 95 9.97 -0.80 -5.91
CA THR A 95 10.46 0.47 -6.45
C THR A 95 9.89 0.74 -7.83
N SER A 96 8.98 1.71 -7.94
CA SER A 96 8.78 2.43 -9.19
C SER A 96 10.02 3.29 -9.39
N ILE A 97 11.08 2.68 -9.93
CA ILE A 97 12.35 3.34 -10.25
C ILE A 97 12.12 4.66 -11.03
N ASN A 98 11.02 4.72 -11.80
CA ASN A 98 10.55 5.87 -12.54
C ASN A 98 10.24 7.10 -11.65
N VAL A 99 9.69 6.93 -10.44
CA VAL A 99 9.39 8.06 -9.53
C VAL A 99 10.65 8.58 -8.87
N LEU A 100 11.53 7.68 -8.41
CA LEU A 100 12.86 8.06 -7.88
C LEU A 100 13.70 8.77 -8.94
N ILE A 101 13.71 8.28 -10.18
CA ILE A 101 14.40 8.94 -11.31
C ILE A 101 13.79 10.31 -11.59
N SER A 102 12.46 10.44 -11.57
CA SER A 102 11.79 11.72 -11.81
C SER A 102 12.13 12.78 -10.75
N ILE A 103 12.33 12.38 -9.50
CA ILE A 103 12.69 13.30 -8.40
C ILE A 103 14.16 13.70 -8.47
N ILE A 104 15.07 12.75 -8.75
CA ILE A 104 16.49 13.07 -8.97
C ILE A 104 16.66 14.00 -10.19
N GLY A 105 15.82 13.85 -11.23
CA GLY A 105 15.84 14.74 -12.39
C GLY A 105 15.18 16.10 -12.19
N GLN A 106 14.45 16.31 -11.08
CA GLN A 106 13.82 17.59 -10.72
C GLN A 106 14.63 18.42 -9.70
N LEU A 107 15.63 17.80 -9.06
CA LEU A 107 16.69 18.46 -8.28
C LEU A 107 17.76 19.05 -9.21
#